data_AF-A0A952YZN4-F1
#
_entry.id   AF-A0A952YZN4-F1
#
_cell.length_a   1.000
_cell.length_b   1.000
_cell.length_c   1.000
_cell.angle_alpha   90.00
_cell.angle_beta   90.00
_cell.angle_gamma   90.00
#
_symmetry.space_group_name_H-M   'P 1'
#
loop_
_entity.id
_entity.type
_entity.pdbx_description
1 polymer ?
#
loop_
_entity_poly.entity_id
_entity_poly.type
_entity_poly.pdbx_seq_one_letter_code
_entity_poly.pdbx_strand_id
1 'polypeptide(L)'
;MKRSIVTILLLLAALPIAAWQYKSLSGQYRIAGKTIIDPPLSEANDTHLHLTLSGAAARDLYNAMKVAPKPDECAGNGTMIKTVGEMQCLRSGDGKKYECSFAIDIANQTITGASVC
;
A
#
# COMPACT_ATOMS: atom_id res chain seq x y z
N MET A 1 1.68 3.45 55.52
CA MET A 1 2.62 2.95 54.48
C MET A 1 1.99 1.96 53.50
N LYS A 2 1.17 0.98 53.93
CA LYS A 2 0.53 0.00 53.01
C LYS A 2 -0.56 0.57 52.07
N ARG A 3 -1.27 1.64 52.46
CA ARG A 3 -2.31 2.27 51.64
C ARG A 3 -1.77 3.05 50.42
N SER A 4 -0.56 3.63 50.53
CA SER A 4 0.05 4.40 49.45
C SER A 4 0.60 3.54 48.30
N ILE A 5 0.89 2.27 48.56
CA ILE A 5 1.39 1.32 47.54
C ILE A 5 0.25 0.90 46.60
N VAL A 6 -0.98 0.80 47.11
CA VAL A 6 -2.17 0.40 46.33
C VAL A 6 -2.55 1.47 45.30
N THR A 7 -2.40 2.75 45.65
CA THR A 7 -2.73 3.87 44.74
C THR A 7 -1.73 4.00 43.59
N ILE A 8 -0.45 3.65 43.81
CA ILE A 8 0.58 3.70 42.75
C ILE A 8 0.40 2.52 41.77
N LEU A 9 0.00 1.35 42.27
CA LEU A 9 -0.21 0.17 41.42
C LEU A 9 -1.43 0.33 40.49
N LEU A 10 -2.47 1.08 40.91
CA LEU A 10 -3.64 1.36 40.07
C LEU A 10 -3.35 2.34 38.92
N LEU A 11 -2.36 3.23 39.06
CA LEU A 11 -2.03 4.22 38.03
C LEU A 11 -1.23 3.62 36.86
N LEU A 12 -0.51 2.52 37.06
CA LEU A 12 0.26 1.85 36.01
C LEU A 12 -0.60 1.05 35.02
N ALA A 13 -1.84 0.72 35.37
CA ALA A 13 -2.75 -0.05 34.50
C ALA A 13 -3.40 0.78 33.38
N ALA A 14 -3.23 2.11 33.39
CA ALA A 14 -3.82 3.02 32.42
C ALA A 14 -2.83 3.49 31.34
N LEU A 15 -1.71 2.78 31.15
CA LEU A 15 -0.89 3.01 29.96
C LEU A 15 -1.74 2.62 28.75
N PRO A 16 -2.07 3.56 27.85
CA PRO A 16 -2.67 3.17 26.58
C PRO A 16 -1.61 2.31 25.91
N ILE A 17 -1.86 1.00 25.90
CA ILE A 17 -1.20 0.11 24.96
C ILE A 17 -1.44 0.82 23.63
N ALA A 18 -0.39 1.33 23.01
CA ALA A 18 -0.46 1.90 21.68
C ALA A 18 -0.81 0.75 20.74
N ALA A 19 -2.08 0.33 20.79
CA ALA A 19 -2.67 -0.58 19.86
C ALA A 19 -2.38 0.04 18.51
N TRP A 20 -1.68 -0.69 17.66
CA TRP A 20 -1.49 -0.32 16.27
C TRP A 20 -2.83 0.13 15.70
N GLN A 21 -3.03 1.45 15.60
CA GLN A 21 -4.29 1.99 15.16
C GLN A 21 -4.36 1.76 13.66
N TYR A 22 -5.20 0.80 13.27
CA TYR A 22 -5.55 0.61 11.87
C TYR A 22 -6.07 1.93 11.31
N LYS A 23 -5.47 2.36 10.21
CA LYS A 23 -5.99 3.48 9.41
C LYS A 23 -6.94 2.93 8.35
N SER A 24 -7.92 3.74 7.97
CA SER A 24 -8.79 3.38 6.84
C SER A 24 -7.96 3.19 5.57
N LEU A 25 -8.27 2.11 4.85
CA LEU A 25 -7.72 1.84 3.52
C LEU A 25 -8.65 2.46 2.47
N SER A 26 -8.08 3.12 1.46
CA SER A 26 -8.81 3.64 0.30
C SER A 26 -8.16 3.15 -0.98
N GLY A 27 -8.98 2.81 -1.98
CA GLY A 27 -8.50 2.23 -3.21
C GLY A 27 -9.56 1.42 -3.95
N GLN A 28 -9.10 0.67 -4.93
CA GLN A 28 -9.87 -0.31 -5.69
C GLN A 28 -9.13 -1.65 -5.66
N TYR A 29 -9.88 -2.73 -5.86
CA TYR A 29 -9.30 -4.05 -6.06
C TYR A 29 -10.09 -4.81 -7.11
N ARG A 30 -9.46 -5.82 -7.71
CA ARG A 30 -10.14 -6.80 -8.56
C ARG A 30 -9.41 -8.14 -8.47
N ILE A 31 -10.16 -9.23 -8.60
CA ILE A 31 -9.60 -10.56 -8.83
C ILE A 31 -9.59 -10.78 -10.35
N ALA A 32 -8.43 -11.13 -10.89
CA ALA A 32 -8.22 -11.30 -12.33
C ALA A 32 -7.06 -12.28 -12.60
N GLY A 33 -6.77 -12.50 -13.89
CA GLY A 33 -5.54 -13.15 -14.32
C GLY A 33 -4.28 -12.34 -13.99
N LYS A 34 -3.11 -12.90 -14.33
CA LYS A 34 -1.81 -12.25 -14.17
C LYS A 34 -1.68 -11.02 -15.06
N THR A 35 -2.15 -11.13 -16.29
CA THR A 35 -1.92 -10.16 -17.35
C THR A 35 -2.99 -9.08 -17.31
N ILE A 36 -2.57 -7.81 -17.30
CA ILE A 36 -3.48 -6.66 -17.20
C ILE A 36 -4.01 -6.21 -18.56
N ILE A 37 -3.13 -6.21 -19.57
CA ILE A 37 -3.44 -5.76 -20.93
C ILE A 37 -3.34 -6.95 -21.87
N ASP A 38 -4.38 -7.16 -22.66
CA ASP A 38 -4.48 -8.21 -23.66
C ASP A 38 -4.10 -9.60 -23.13
N PRO A 39 -4.77 -10.10 -22.06
CA PRO A 39 -4.50 -11.42 -21.53
C PRO A 39 -4.79 -12.50 -22.59
N PRO A 40 -3.99 -13.58 -22.65
CA PRO A 40 -4.31 -14.73 -23.47
C PRO A 40 -5.71 -15.27 -23.15
N LEU A 41 -6.46 -15.71 -24.16
CA LEU A 41 -7.81 -16.27 -23.95
C LEU A 41 -7.83 -17.49 -23.01
N SER A 42 -6.70 -18.20 -22.90
CA SER A 42 -6.56 -19.36 -22.01
C SER A 42 -6.09 -19.01 -20.60
N GLU A 43 -5.85 -17.73 -20.29
CA GLU A 43 -5.40 -17.32 -18.96
C GLU A 43 -6.55 -17.43 -17.94
N ALA A 44 -6.26 -18.03 -16.78
CA ALA A 44 -7.22 -18.13 -15.69
C ALA A 44 -7.45 -16.75 -15.04
N ASN A 45 -8.73 -16.40 -14.84
CA ASN A 45 -9.16 -15.07 -14.42
C ASN A 45 -9.26 -14.89 -12.89
N ASP A 46 -8.77 -15.84 -12.10
CA ASP A 46 -8.92 -15.87 -10.65
C ASP A 46 -7.60 -16.17 -9.92
N THR A 47 -6.48 -15.81 -10.54
CA THR A 47 -5.14 -16.13 -10.04
C THR A 47 -4.49 -15.01 -9.23
N HIS A 48 -4.89 -13.76 -9.46
CA HIS A 48 -4.26 -12.59 -8.87
C HIS A 48 -5.28 -11.63 -8.24
N LEU A 49 -4.97 -11.14 -7.05
CA LEU A 49 -5.65 -10.00 -6.42
C LEU A 49 -4.89 -8.72 -6.78
N HIS A 50 -5.45 -7.94 -7.71
CA HIS A 50 -4.92 -6.64 -8.10
C HIS A 50 -5.42 -5.57 -7.13
N LEU A 51 -4.51 -4.72 -6.66
CA LEU A 51 -4.76 -3.67 -5.68
C LEU A 51 -4.28 -2.33 -6.23
N THR A 52 -5.16 -1.34 -6.19
CA THR A 52 -4.82 0.07 -6.43
C THR A 52 -5.17 0.86 -5.18
N LEU A 53 -4.16 1.18 -4.38
CA LEU A 53 -4.32 2.02 -3.20
C LEU A 53 -4.35 3.48 -3.61
N SER A 54 -5.14 4.28 -2.91
CA SER A 54 -5.21 5.73 -3.10
C SER A 54 -5.18 6.47 -1.76
N GLY A 55 -5.08 7.79 -1.81
CA GLY A 55 -5.24 8.64 -0.63
C GLY A 55 -4.15 8.45 0.43
N ALA A 56 -4.55 8.41 1.71
CA ALA A 56 -3.61 8.36 2.82
C ALA A 56 -2.76 7.09 2.83
N ALA A 57 -3.35 5.95 2.49
CA ALA A 57 -2.64 4.66 2.43
C ALA A 57 -1.53 4.68 1.35
N ALA A 58 -1.85 5.14 0.14
CA ALA A 58 -0.87 5.27 -0.94
C ALA A 58 0.24 6.27 -0.62
N ARG A 59 -0.10 7.43 -0.03
CA ARG A 59 0.88 8.42 0.41
C ARG A 59 1.84 7.85 1.45
N ASP A 60 1.29 7.20 2.47
CA ASP A 60 2.08 6.65 3.56
C ASP A 60 3.03 5.55 3.02
N LEU A 61 2.56 4.70 2.10
CA LEU A 61 3.36 3.68 1.41
C LEU A 61 4.45 4.30 0.52
N TYR A 62 4.13 5.25 -0.36
CA TYR A 62 5.10 5.96 -1.21
C TYR A 62 6.22 6.61 -0.39
N ASN A 63 5.89 7.18 0.78
CA ASN A 63 6.86 7.80 1.68
C ASN A 63 7.69 6.76 2.45
N ALA A 64 7.13 5.58 2.73
CA ALA A 64 7.85 4.47 3.34
C ALA A 64 8.89 3.84 2.39
N MET A 65 8.63 3.83 1.08
CA MET A 65 9.58 3.32 0.06
C MET A 65 10.89 4.11 0.07
N LYS A 66 11.99 3.44 0.46
CA LYS A 66 13.34 3.99 0.60
C LYS A 66 14.14 3.98 -0.71
N VAL A 67 13.48 4.37 -1.80
CA VAL A 67 14.09 4.53 -3.13
C VAL A 67 13.90 5.96 -3.62
N ALA A 68 14.82 6.41 -4.48
CA ALA A 68 14.73 7.72 -5.10
C ALA A 68 13.56 7.75 -6.11
N PRO A 69 12.72 8.81 -6.10
CA PRO A 69 11.66 8.95 -7.09
C PRO A 69 12.22 9.30 -8.47
N LYS A 70 11.59 8.78 -9.52
CA LYS A 70 11.90 9.05 -10.93
C LYS A 70 10.71 9.70 -11.63
N PRO A 71 10.91 10.56 -12.64
CA PRO A 71 9.79 11.06 -13.44
C PRO A 71 8.99 9.94 -14.09
N ASP A 72 7.68 10.11 -14.17
CA ASP A 72 6.79 9.26 -14.95
C ASP A 72 6.92 9.57 -16.44
N GLU A 73 7.43 8.60 -17.20
CA GLU A 73 7.60 8.70 -18.65
C GLU A 73 6.27 8.61 -19.40
N CYS A 74 5.23 8.04 -18.77
CA CYS A 74 3.92 7.81 -19.38
C CYS A 74 3.03 9.06 -19.31
N ALA A 75 2.96 9.68 -18.13
CA ALA A 75 2.06 10.80 -17.90
C ALA A 75 2.62 12.15 -18.37
N GLY A 76 3.95 12.31 -18.43
CA GLY A 76 4.62 13.53 -18.93
C GLY A 76 4.25 14.84 -18.20
N ASN A 77 3.61 14.76 -17.03
CA ASN A 77 2.94 15.89 -16.35
C ASN A 77 3.56 16.20 -14.98
N GLY A 78 4.84 15.86 -14.79
CA GLY A 78 5.55 16.04 -13.52
C GLY A 78 5.20 15.00 -12.45
N THR A 79 4.44 13.96 -12.80
CA THR A 79 4.24 12.80 -11.92
C THR A 79 5.56 12.12 -11.63
N MET A 80 5.74 11.70 -10.38
CA MET A 80 6.94 11.02 -9.89
C MET A 80 6.59 9.62 -9.44
N ILE A 81 7.38 8.64 -9.86
CA ILE A 81 7.22 7.22 -9.57
C ILE A 81 8.28 6.75 -8.59
N LYS A 82 7.90 5.86 -7.68
CA LYS A 82 8.80 4.98 -6.94
C LYS A 82 8.43 3.54 -7.22
N THR A 83 9.44 2.71 -7.44
CA THR A 83 9.26 1.26 -7.66
C THR A 83 10.17 0.49 -6.71
N VAL A 84 9.62 -0.49 -5.99
CA VAL A 84 10.35 -1.44 -5.15
C VAL A 84 9.89 -2.83 -5.52
N GLY A 85 10.79 -3.62 -6.14
CA GLY A 85 10.42 -4.89 -6.73
C GLY A 85 9.27 -4.72 -7.72
N GLU A 86 8.19 -5.45 -7.46
CA GLU A 86 6.98 -5.48 -8.28
C GLU A 86 5.93 -4.42 -7.88
N MET A 87 6.18 -3.64 -6.83
CA MET A 87 5.26 -2.61 -6.36
C MET A 87 5.64 -1.23 -6.91
N GLN A 88 4.67 -0.54 -7.48
CA GLN A 88 4.84 0.81 -7.99
C GLN A 88 3.92 1.80 -7.27
N CYS A 89 4.43 2.99 -6.95
CA CYS A 89 3.64 4.09 -6.43
C CYS A 89 3.94 5.38 -7.19
N LEU A 90 2.90 6.18 -7.42
CA LEU A 90 2.95 7.45 -8.12
C LEU A 90 2.57 8.59 -7.16
N ARG A 91 3.18 9.74 -7.40
CA ARG A 91 2.80 11.03 -6.81
C ARG A 91 2.56 12.02 -7.93
N SER A 92 1.39 12.63 -7.98
CA SER A 92 1.06 13.67 -8.97
C SER A 92 2.03 14.84 -8.91
N GLY A 93 2.17 15.57 -10.02
CA GLY A 93 3.08 16.73 -10.11
C GLY A 93 2.77 17.84 -9.10
N ASP A 94 1.51 18.02 -8.71
CA ASP A 94 1.09 18.95 -7.66
C ASP A 94 1.32 18.43 -6.22
N GLY A 95 1.76 17.17 -6.08
CA GLY A 95 2.04 16.51 -4.81
C GLY A 95 0.82 16.13 -3.98
N LYS A 96 -0.41 16.29 -4.50
CA LYS A 96 -1.66 16.10 -3.74
C LYS A 96 -2.23 14.69 -3.84
N LYS A 97 -1.99 14.00 -4.96
CA LYS A 97 -2.52 12.66 -5.21
C LYS A 97 -1.41 11.64 -5.19
N TYR A 98 -1.74 10.51 -4.57
CA TYR A 98 -0.88 9.34 -4.48
C TYR A 98 -1.69 8.13 -4.88
N GLU A 99 -1.06 7.25 -5.65
CA GLU A 99 -1.62 5.98 -6.06
C GLU A 99 -0.51 4.92 -5.95
N CYS A 100 -0.86 3.71 -5.53
CA CYS A 100 0.07 2.58 -5.52
C CYS A 100 -0.61 1.36 -6.11
N SER A 101 0.07 0.68 -7.02
CA SER A 101 -0.46 -0.46 -7.75
C SER A 101 0.48 -1.65 -7.62
N PHE A 102 -0.09 -2.79 -7.24
CA PHE A 102 0.56 -4.09 -7.18
C PHE A 102 -0.50 -5.19 -7.19
N ALA A 103 -0.10 -6.42 -7.47
CA ALA A 103 -0.96 -7.58 -7.37
C ALA A 103 -0.35 -8.61 -6.41
N ILE A 104 -1.20 -9.50 -5.91
CA ILE A 104 -0.80 -10.66 -5.13
C ILE A 104 -1.16 -11.90 -5.94
N ASP A 105 -0.17 -12.71 -6.29
CA ASP A 105 -0.40 -14.07 -6.75
C ASP A 105 -1.01 -14.87 -5.58
N ILE A 106 -2.27 -15.27 -5.75
CA ILE A 106 -3.06 -15.87 -4.67
C ILE A 106 -2.51 -17.24 -4.28
N ALA A 107 -2.03 -18.01 -5.26
CA ALA A 107 -1.55 -19.37 -5.05
C ALA A 107 -0.16 -19.38 -4.39
N ASN A 108 0.72 -18.49 -4.85
CA ASN A 108 2.11 -18.42 -4.38
C ASN A 108 2.32 -17.44 -3.22
N GLN A 109 1.32 -16.61 -2.91
CA GLN A 109 1.38 -15.59 -1.85
C GLN A 109 2.52 -14.57 -2.05
N THR A 110 2.81 -14.24 -3.30
CA THR A 110 3.89 -13.31 -3.69
C THR A 110 3.32 -12.04 -4.32
N ILE A 111 4.06 -10.93 -4.21
CA ILE A 111 3.70 -9.68 -4.88
C ILE A 111 4.17 -9.75 -6.33
N THR A 112 3.32 -9.33 -7.26
CA THR A 112 3.59 -9.22 -8.69
C THR A 112 3.21 -7.84 -9.22
N GLY A 113 3.80 -7.44 -10.36
CA GLY A 113 3.55 -6.15 -10.97
C GLY A 113 2.09 -5.96 -11.36
N ALA A 114 1.54 -4.77 -11.10
CA ALA A 114 0.19 -4.41 -11.53
C ALA A 114 0.07 -3.02 -12.16
N SER A 115 1.16 -2.50 -12.70
CA SER A 115 1.19 -1.21 -13.40
C SER A 115 1.79 -1.39 -14.78
N VAL A 116 1.15 -0.81 -15.78
CA VAL A 116 1.65 -0.70 -17.15
C VAL A 116 1.72 0.77 -17.55
N CYS A 117 2.74 1.08 -18.34
CA CYS A 117 2.72 2.16 -19.31
C CYS A 117 2.13 1.57 -20.60
#